data_AF-A0A6S6U287-F1
#
_entry.id   AF-A0A6S6U287-F1
#
_cell.length_a   1.000
_cell.length_b   1.000
_cell.length_c   1.000
_cell.angle_alpha   90.00
_cell.angle_beta   90.00
_cell.angle_gamma   90.00
#
_symmetry.space_group_name_H-M   'P 1'
#
loop_
_entity.id
_entity.type
_entity.pdbx_description
1 polymer ?
#
loop_
_entity_poly.entity_id
_entity_poly.type
_entity_poly.pdbx_seq_one_letter_code
_entity_poly.pdbx_strand_id
1 'polypeptide(L)'
;MYNPISSEFFDQLTVAMERKIPSTIVYYANEEQESKKELQQTKALVETMELIDGFEFLVLDSKEKIKLSWVVTFNGKRHRAD
;
A
#
# COMPACT_ATOMS: atom_id res chain seq x y z
N MET A 1 -12.03 10.40 8.71
CA MET A 1 -11.00 10.36 9.78
C MET A 1 -9.73 9.87 9.15
N TYR A 2 -8.63 10.64 9.24
CA TYR A 2 -7.32 10.24 8.72
C TYR A 2 -6.84 9.09 9.59
N ASN A 3 -6.82 7.87 9.08
CA ASN A 3 -6.33 6.72 9.83
C ASN A 3 -4.80 6.79 9.75
N PRO A 4 -4.10 7.15 10.84
CA PRO A 4 -2.65 7.25 10.79
C PRO A 4 -2.11 5.88 10.42
N ILE A 5 -1.24 5.88 9.41
CA ILE A 5 -0.47 4.69 9.02
C ILE A 5 0.21 4.19 10.30
N SER A 6 -0.06 2.95 10.70
CA SER A 6 0.65 2.35 11.83
C SER A 6 2.15 2.43 11.58
N SER A 7 2.92 2.94 12.55
CA SER A 7 4.37 3.13 12.38
C SER A 7 5.09 1.84 11.95
N GLU A 8 4.58 0.67 12.36
CA GLU A 8 5.07 -0.64 11.91
C GLU A 8 4.88 -0.91 10.41
N PHE A 9 3.79 -0.40 9.81
CA PHE A 9 3.57 -0.51 8.37
C PHE A 9 4.62 0.29 7.61
N PHE A 10 4.88 1.52 8.07
CA PHE A 10 5.86 2.40 7.43
C PHE A 10 7.28 1.84 7.56
N ASP A 11 7.63 1.27 8.72
CA ASP A 11 8.91 0.60 8.94
C ASP A 11 9.09 -0.58 7.97
N GLN A 12 8.08 -1.46 7.84
CA GLN A 12 8.15 -2.57 6.90
C GLN A 12 8.18 -2.13 5.44
N LEU A 13 7.44 -1.06 5.09
CA LEU A 13 7.48 -0.47 3.77
C LEU A 13 8.88 0.04 3.45
N THR A 14 9.49 0.76 4.39
CA THR A 14 10.85 1.31 4.26
C THR A 14 11.87 0.20 4.12
N VAL A 15 11.81 -0.83 4.97
CA VAL A 15 12.67 -2.01 4.87
C VAL A 15 12.49 -2.73 3.54
N ALA A 16 11.25 -2.84 3.04
CA ALA A 16 10.96 -3.45 1.74
C ALA A 16 11.55 -2.64 0.58
N MET A 17 11.48 -1.31 0.63
CA MET A 17 12.10 -0.41 -0.35
C MET A 17 13.63 -0.51 -0.31
N GLU A 18 14.25 -0.36 0.87
CA GLU A 18 15.69 -0.38 1.03
C GLU A 18 16.31 -1.73 0.64
N ARG A 19 15.67 -2.83 1.05
CA ARG A 19 16.16 -4.19 0.76
C ARG A 19 15.65 -4.73 -0.57
N LYS A 20 14.84 -3.98 -1.32
CA LYS A 20 14.18 -4.42 -2.55
C LYS A 20 13.51 -5.79 -2.36
N ILE A 21 12.70 -5.91 -1.32
CA ILE A 21 12.00 -7.15 -0.99
C ILE A 21 10.65 -7.16 -1.73
N PRO A 22 10.35 -8.22 -2.51
CA PRO A 22 9.06 -8.33 -3.17
C PRO A 22 7.97 -8.37 -2.11
N SER A 23 7.11 -7.35 -2.13
CA SER A 23 6.10 -7.14 -1.11
C SER A 23 4.72 -7.45 -1.68
N THR A 24 3.92 -8.13 -0.87
CA THR A 24 2.53 -8.43 -1.23
C THR A 24 1.66 -7.26 -0.76
N ILE A 25 1.15 -6.47 -1.68
CA ILE A 25 0.26 -5.34 -1.38
C ILE A 25 -1.16 -5.77 -1.70
N VAL A 26 -2.05 -5.63 -0.73
CA VAL A 26 -3.48 -5.83 -0.88
C VAL A 26 -4.17 -4.48 -0.75
N TYR A 27 -4.94 -4.09 -1.75
CA TYR A 27 -5.53 -2.77 -1.85
C TYR A 27 -6.88 -2.82 -2.56
N TYR A 28 -7.67 -1.77 -2.42
CA TYR A 28 -8.86 -1.55 -3.25
C TYR A 28 -8.45 -0.75 -4.49
N ALA A 29 -8.74 -1.24 -5.69
CA ALA A 29 -8.38 -0.47 -6.89
C ALA A 29 -9.32 0.73 -7.09
N ASN A 30 -10.57 0.64 -6.61
CA ASN A 30 -11.61 1.66 -6.77
C ASN A 30 -12.64 1.63 -5.62
N GLU A 31 -13.44 2.70 -5.49
CA GLU A 31 -14.53 2.82 -4.49
C GLU A 31 -15.63 1.75 -4.66
N GLU A 32 -15.90 1.32 -5.90
CA GLU A 32 -16.85 0.24 -6.17
C GLU A 32 -16.36 -1.10 -5.58
N GLN A 33 -15.05 -1.35 -5.62
CA GLN A 33 -14.44 -2.54 -5.02
C GLN A 33 -14.40 -2.44 -3.50
N GLU A 34 -14.24 -1.25 -2.92
CA GLU A 34 -14.40 -1.05 -1.48
C GLU A 34 -15.83 -1.43 -1.04
N SER A 35 -16.84 -0.98 -1.80
CA SER A 35 -18.26 -1.32 -1.55
C SER A 35 -18.56 -2.81 -1.68
N LYS A 36 -17.93 -3.48 -2.66
CA LYS A 36 -18.05 -4.93 -2.87
C LYS A 36 -17.10 -5.76 -1.99
N LYS A 37 -16.24 -5.12 -1.19
CA LYS A 37 -15.14 -5.74 -0.44
C LYS A 37 -14.23 -6.62 -1.32
N GLU A 38 -14.07 -6.25 -2.59
CA GLU A 38 -13.18 -6.94 -3.52
C GLU A 38 -11.75 -6.42 -3.36
N LEU A 39 -10.92 -7.23 -2.70
CA LEU A 39 -9.52 -6.90 -2.45
C LEU A 39 -8.66 -7.33 -3.65
N GLN A 40 -7.91 -6.38 -4.20
CA GLN A 40 -6.89 -6.63 -5.21
C GLN A 40 -5.58 -6.96 -4.50
N GLN A 41 -4.87 -7.99 -4.95
CA GLN A 41 -3.57 -8.37 -4.41
C GLN A 41 -2.54 -8.35 -5.52
N THR A 42 -1.48 -7.56 -5.33
CA THR A 42 -0.32 -7.54 -6.22
C THR A 42 0.95 -7.90 -5.44
N LYS A 43 1.88 -8.58 -6.11
CA LYS A 43 3.20 -8.90 -5.58
C LYS A 43 4.24 -8.18 -6.42
N ALA A 44 4.79 -7.12 -5.87
CA ALA A 44 5.73 -6.27 -6.60
C ALA A 44 6.78 -5.69 -5.64
N LEU A 45 7.88 -5.25 -6.24
CA LEU A 45 8.91 -4.50 -5.54
C LEU A 45 8.44 -3.05 -5.42
N VAL A 46 8.48 -2.49 -4.20
CA VAL A 46 8.23 -1.07 -4.01
C VAL A 46 9.52 -0.34 -4.40
N GLU A 47 9.44 0.44 -5.48
CA GLU A 47 10.57 1.22 -5.96
C GLU A 47 10.71 2.50 -5.14
N THR A 48 9.63 3.24 -4.95
CA THR A 48 9.62 4.46 -4.15
C THR A 48 8.21 4.84 -3.69
N MET A 49 8.11 5.85 -2.82
CA MET A 49 6.85 6.44 -2.41
C MET A 49 6.81 7.90 -2.87
N GLU A 50 5.75 8.27 -3.59
CA GLU A 50 5.51 9.64 -4.03
C GLU A 50 4.31 10.24 -3.30
N LEU A 51 4.42 11.50 -2.88
CA LEU A 51 3.30 12.24 -2.32
C LEU A 51 2.74 13.16 -3.41
N ILE A 52 1.54 12.85 -3.90
CA ILE A 52 0.86 13.57 -4.98
C ILE A 52 -0.45 14.10 -4.43
N ASP A 53 -0.67 15.41 -4.53
CA ASP A 53 -1.92 16.05 -4.09
C ASP A 53 -2.27 15.84 -2.60
N GLY A 54 -1.24 15.71 -1.75
CA GLY A 54 -1.42 15.42 -0.32
C GLY A 54 -1.73 13.95 -0.01
N PHE A 55 -1.74 13.07 -1.01
CA PHE A 55 -1.91 11.63 -0.84
C PHE A 55 -0.61 10.89 -1.12
N GLU A 56 -0.35 9.88 -0.31
CA GLU A 56 0.79 8.99 -0.50
C GLU A 56 0.47 7.90 -1.54
N PHE A 57 1.37 7.72 -2.49
CA PHE A 57 1.31 6.72 -3.54
C PHE A 57 2.56 5.85 -3.49
N LEU A 58 2.37 4.54 -3.50
CA LEU A 58 3.42 3.56 -3.66
C LEU A 58 3.70 3.39 -5.15
N VAL A 59 4.94 3.66 -5.55
CA VAL A 59 5.44 3.41 -6.90
C VAL A 59 6.14 2.07 -6.88
N LEU A 60 5.60 1.12 -7.63
CA LEU A 60 6.19 -0.19 -7.82
C LEU A 60 7.22 -0.17 -8.95
N ASP A 61 8.15 -1.12 -8.95
CA ASP A 61 9.12 -1.36 -10.03
C ASP A 61 8.44 -1.53 -11.41
N SER A 62 7.22 -2.10 -11.42
CA SER A 62 6.37 -2.20 -12.61
C SER A 62 5.85 -0.84 -13.14
N LYS A 63 6.24 0.29 -12.53
CA LYS A 63 5.69 1.65 -12.72
C LYS A 63 4.23 1.81 -12.34
N GLU A 64 3.66 0.81 -11.67
CA GLU A 64 2.31 0.86 -11.14
C GLU A 64 2.28 1.76 -9.90
N LYS A 65 1.30 2.66 -9.83
CA LYS A 65 1.12 3.58 -8.71
C LYS A 65 -0.12 3.17 -7.91
N ILE A 66 0.08 2.82 -6.65
CA ILE A 66 -0.99 2.38 -5.76
C ILE A 66 -1.20 3.44 -4.68
N LYS A 67 -2.42 3.94 -4.57
CA LYS A 67 -2.77 4.90 -3.51
C LYS A 67 -2.68 4.20 -2.16
N LEU A 68 -1.79 4.69 -1.30
CA LEU A 68 -1.48 4.07 -0.01
C LEU A 68 -2.71 4.11 0.91
N SER A 69 -3.55 5.14 0.77
CA SER A 69 -4.85 5.25 1.44
C SER A 69 -5.84 4.11 1.13
N TRP A 70 -5.67 3.38 0.02
CA TRP A 70 -6.50 2.23 -0.36
C TRP A 70 -5.84 0.89 -0.01
N VAL A 71 -4.62 0.91 0.53
CA VAL A 71 -3.92 -0.30 0.96
C VAL A 71 -4.55 -0.80 2.25
N VAL A 72 -4.93 -2.07 2.24
CA VAL A 72 -5.58 -2.76 3.36
C VAL A 72 -4.58 -3.58 4.14
N THR A 73 -3.74 -4.33 3.43
CA THR A 73 -2.71 -5.19 4.01
C THR A 73 -1.43 -5.06 3.19
N PHE A 74 -0.29 -4.93 3.85
CA PHE A 74 1.02 -4.97 3.21
C PHE A 74 1.83 -6.08 3.87
N ASN A 75 2.32 -6.99 3.03
CA ASN A 75 3.10 -8.15 3.44
C ASN A 75 2.42 -9.00 4.53
N GLY A 76 1.09 -9.11 4.47
CA GLY A 76 0.28 -9.84 5.45
C GLY A 76 -0.04 -9.07 6.74
N LYS A 77 0.56 -7.89 6.98
CA LYS A 77 0.19 -7.01 8.10
C LYS A 77 -0.94 -6.07 7.70
N ARG A 78 -1.97 -5.96 8.57
CA ARG A 78 -3.13 -5.08 8.35
C ARG A 78 -2.74 -3.62 8.57
N HIS A 79 -3.06 -2.79 7.59
CA HIS A 79 -2.92 -1.34 7.61
C HIS A 79 -4.11 -0.67 8.33
N ARG A 80 -5.31 -1.26 8.24
CA ARG A 80 -6.47 -0.86 9.05
C ARG A 80 -6.71 -1.88 10.16
N ALA A 81 -6.51 -1.46 11.41
CA ALA A 81 -7.27 -2.01 12.53
C ALA A 81 -8.68 -1.42 12.42
N ASP A 82 -9.68 -2.30 12.54
CA ASP A 82 -11.11 -2.00 12.53
C ASP A 82 -11.47 -0.88 13.53
#